data_AF-A0A0F3RNC4-F1
#
_entry.id   AF-A0A0F3RNC4-F1
#
_cell.length_a   1.000
_cell.length_b   1.000
_cell.length_c   1.000
_cell.angle_alpha   90.00
_cell.angle_beta   90.00
_cell.angle_gamma   90.00
#
_symmetry.space_group_name_H-M   'P 1'
#
loop_
_entity.id
_entity.type
_entity.pdbx_description
1 polymer ?
#
loop_
_entity_poly.entity_id
_entity_poly.type
_entity_poly.pdbx_seq_one_letter_code
_entity_poly.pdbx_strand_id
1 'polypeptide(L)'
;MKANLLSLLTRIRKGQYQAKPARIVKIPKEDGGKRPLVISCFEDKIIESTVSKILNSVFEPIFLKYSYGFRPKLNAHDALRELSRLTYNFNKGAIAEIDITKCFNTIKHCELMEFLRKRISDKKFLRLVMKLIEAPIIENSTIVTNKEGCRQGSIVSPILANVFLHYVIDSWFAKISKENLIGQTGMVRYCDDMVFVFERKQIRKGFMMFCLKG
;
A
#
# COMPACT_ATOMS: atom_id res chain seq x y z
N MET A 1 -8.95 31.68 -9.29
CA MET A 1 -8.32 30.33 -9.23
C MET A 1 -6.81 30.37 -8.94
N LYS A 2 -5.99 31.13 -9.70
CA LYS A 2 -4.51 31.20 -9.49
C LYS A 2 -4.10 31.66 -8.08
N ALA A 3 -4.77 32.66 -7.51
CA ALA A 3 -4.47 33.17 -6.16
C ALA A 3 -4.63 32.11 -5.05
N ASN A 4 -5.68 31.28 -5.13
CA ASN A 4 -5.93 30.21 -4.15
C ASN A 4 -4.85 29.13 -4.20
N LEU A 5 -4.35 28.81 -5.40
CA LEU A 5 -3.27 27.84 -5.58
C LEU A 5 -1.94 28.38 -5.03
N LEU A 6 -1.61 29.65 -5.27
CA LEU A 6 -0.42 30.30 -4.73
C LEU A 6 -0.47 30.39 -3.19
N SER A 7 -1.63 30.70 -2.63
CA SER A 7 -1.87 30.69 -1.19
C SER A 7 -1.65 29.29 -0.60
N LEU A 8 -2.20 28.25 -1.24
CA LEU A 8 -2.00 26.86 -0.82
C LEU A 8 -0.52 26.45 -0.86
N LEU A 9 0.19 26.77 -1.96
CA LEU A 9 1.63 26.54 -2.09
C LEU A 9 2.42 27.23 -0.97
N THR A 10 2.05 28.46 -0.64
CA THR A 10 2.68 29.22 0.44
C THR A 10 2.45 28.55 1.80
N ARG A 11 1.21 28.10 2.09
CA ARG A 11 0.89 27.35 3.32
C ARG A 11 1.69 26.05 3.41
N ILE A 12 1.83 25.30 2.31
CA ILE A 12 2.63 24.07 2.28
C ILE A 12 4.11 24.38 2.56
N ARG A 13 4.70 25.35 1.86
CA ARG A 13 6.12 25.73 2.02
C ARG A 13 6.44 26.22 3.44
N LYS A 14 5.52 26.95 4.06
CA LYS A 14 5.62 27.41 5.46
C LYS A 14 5.28 26.32 6.49
N GLY A 15 4.84 25.13 6.06
CA GLY A 15 4.42 24.05 6.96
C GLY A 15 3.08 24.27 7.67
N GLN A 16 2.34 25.31 7.26
CA GLN A 16 1.05 25.75 7.83
C GLN A 16 -0.16 25.04 7.22
N TYR A 17 0.02 24.24 6.18
CA TYR A 17 -1.05 23.40 5.64
C TYR A 17 -1.56 22.41 6.68
N GLN A 18 -2.88 22.26 6.78
CA GLN A 18 -3.56 21.22 7.54
C GLN A 18 -4.63 20.59 6.65
N ALA A 19 -4.70 19.26 6.64
CA ALA A 19 -5.73 18.54 5.90
C ALA A 19 -7.11 18.82 6.51
N LYS A 20 -8.12 19.04 5.67
CA LYS A 20 -9.47 19.30 6.16
C LYS A 20 -10.16 17.98 6.52
N PRO A 21 -11.11 17.98 7.46
CA PRO A 21 -11.91 16.78 7.76
C PRO A 21 -12.61 16.26 6.50
N ALA A 22 -12.29 15.03 6.10
CA ALA A 22 -12.89 14.37 4.95
C ALA A 22 -14.24 13.74 5.30
N ARG A 23 -15.11 13.54 4.31
CA ARG A 23 -16.42 12.91 4.51
C ARG A 23 -16.32 11.40 4.26
N ILE A 24 -17.04 10.61 5.05
CA ILE A 24 -17.21 9.18 4.79
C ILE A 24 -18.52 8.93 4.05
N VAL A 25 -18.42 8.16 2.97
CA VAL A 25 -19.58 7.59 2.27
C VAL A 25 -19.51 6.07 2.36
N LYS A 26 -20.58 5.43 2.82
CA LYS A 26 -20.67 3.96 2.91
C LYS A 26 -21.27 3.43 1.62
N ILE A 27 -20.47 2.71 0.83
CA ILE A 27 -20.91 2.06 -0.41
C ILE A 27 -21.26 0.59 -0.12
N PRO A 28 -22.40 0.08 -0.60
CA PRO A 28 -22.71 -1.35 -0.47
C PRO A 28 -21.69 -2.20 -1.24
N LYS A 29 -21.28 -3.31 -0.64
CA LYS A 29 -20.52 -4.36 -1.29
C LYS A 29 -21.46 -5.41 -1.87
N GLU A 30 -20.96 -6.20 -2.81
CA GLU A 30 -21.67 -7.37 -3.37
C GLU A 30 -21.95 -8.45 -2.32
N ASP A 31 -21.11 -8.54 -1.28
CA ASP A 31 -21.24 -9.49 -0.16
C ASP A 31 -22.26 -9.04 0.92
N GLY A 32 -22.98 -7.93 0.71
CA GLY A 32 -23.93 -7.35 1.66
C GLY A 32 -23.30 -6.45 2.74
N GLY A 33 -21.97 -6.37 2.81
CA GLY A 33 -21.25 -5.46 3.69
C GLY A 33 -21.29 -4.00 3.21
N LYS A 34 -20.74 -3.08 4.01
CA LYS A 34 -20.51 -1.67 3.61
C LYS A 34 -19.03 -1.36 3.57
N ARG A 35 -18.60 -0.67 2.52
CA ARG A 35 -17.22 -0.17 2.33
C ARG A 35 -17.19 1.34 2.60
N PRO A 36 -16.52 1.81 3.65
CA PRO A 36 -16.36 3.24 3.89
C PRO A 36 -15.36 3.82 2.88
N LEU A 37 -15.78 4.82 2.12
CA LEU A 37 -14.90 5.62 1.26
C LEU A 37 -14.74 7.02 1.82
N VAL A 38 -13.49 7.47 1.85
CA VAL A 38 -13.12 8.80 2.28
C VAL A 38 -13.06 9.73 1.09
N ILE A 39 -13.82 10.83 1.17
CA ILE A 39 -13.89 11.87 0.16
C ILE A 39 -13.28 13.13 0.74
N SER A 40 -12.03 13.40 0.37
CA SER A 40 -11.29 14.61 0.70
C SER A 40 -11.76 15.82 -0.11
N CYS A 41 -11.48 17.03 0.38
CA CYS A 41 -11.80 18.25 -0.35
C CYS A 41 -10.90 18.43 -1.58
N PHE A 42 -11.27 19.31 -2.50
CA PHE A 42 -10.55 19.50 -3.75
C PHE A 42 -9.08 19.92 -3.56
N GLU A 43 -8.80 20.83 -2.61
CA GLU A 43 -7.41 21.22 -2.27
C GLU A 43 -6.59 20.02 -1.83
N ASP A 44 -7.15 19.18 -0.95
CA ASP A 44 -6.47 18.00 -0.42
C ASP A 44 -6.23 16.97 -1.52
N LYS A 45 -7.19 16.75 -2.44
CA LYS A 45 -7.01 15.86 -3.59
C LYS A 45 -5.85 16.29 -4.51
N ILE A 46 -5.67 17.59 -4.73
CA ILE A 46 -4.53 18.11 -5.52
C ILE A 46 -3.21 17.76 -4.82
N ILE A 47 -3.16 17.93 -3.50
CA ILE A 47 -1.95 17.67 -2.70
C ILE A 47 -1.68 16.18 -2.66
N GLU A 48 -2.68 15.34 -2.36
CA GLU A 48 -2.57 13.88 -2.37
C GLU A 48 -2.10 13.37 -3.74
N SER A 49 -2.63 13.90 -4.84
CA SER A 49 -2.20 13.55 -6.20
C SER A 49 -0.73 13.91 -6.45
N THR A 50 -0.31 15.10 -6.00
CA THR A 50 1.09 15.55 -6.16
C THR A 50 2.04 14.72 -5.32
N VAL A 51 1.70 14.48 -4.06
CA VAL A 51 2.47 13.61 -3.15
C VAL A 51 2.55 12.19 -3.70
N SER A 52 1.44 11.64 -4.20
CA SER A 52 1.39 10.31 -4.80
C SER A 52 2.32 10.21 -6.01
N LYS A 53 2.35 11.21 -6.90
CA LYS A 53 3.29 11.25 -8.04
C LYS A 53 4.75 11.24 -7.60
N ILE A 54 5.10 12.03 -6.58
CA ILE A 54 6.46 12.09 -6.04
C ILE A 54 6.84 10.74 -5.43
N LEU A 55 5.97 10.15 -4.61
CA LEU A 55 6.20 8.84 -4.00
C LEU A 55 6.36 7.75 -5.06
N ASN A 56 5.52 7.72 -6.08
CA ASN A 56 5.67 6.77 -7.19
C ASN A 56 7.03 6.94 -7.88
N SER A 57 7.47 8.18 -8.15
CA SER A 57 8.78 8.42 -8.76
C SER A 57 9.95 7.93 -7.91
N VAL A 58 9.83 7.95 -6.58
CA VAL A 58 10.87 7.48 -5.65
C VAL A 58 10.85 5.96 -5.50
N PHE A 59 9.67 5.36 -5.41
CA PHE A 59 9.49 3.97 -4.99
C PHE A 59 9.29 2.96 -6.13
N GLU A 60 8.76 3.37 -7.28
CA GLU A 60 8.60 2.45 -8.42
C GLU A 60 9.90 1.75 -8.85
N PRO A 61 11.07 2.42 -8.92
CA PRO A 61 12.32 1.76 -9.30
C PRO A 61 12.80 0.69 -8.31
N ILE A 62 12.30 0.67 -7.08
CA ILE A 62 12.75 -0.27 -6.04
C ILE A 62 11.74 -1.39 -5.80
N PHE A 63 10.48 -1.22 -6.20
CA PHE A 63 9.47 -2.25 -6.02
C PHE A 63 9.85 -3.52 -6.78
N LEU A 64 9.73 -4.65 -6.08
CA LEU A 64 10.03 -5.96 -6.65
C LEU A 64 8.99 -6.32 -7.70
N LYS A 65 9.42 -7.14 -8.66
CA LYS A 65 8.59 -7.63 -9.78
C LYS A 65 7.35 -8.43 -9.36
N TYR A 66 7.26 -8.83 -8.10
CA TYR A 66 6.12 -9.55 -7.55
C TYR A 66 4.87 -8.68 -7.39
N SER A 67 5.02 -7.35 -7.31
CA SER A 67 3.94 -6.41 -7.03
C SER A 67 3.37 -5.81 -8.31
N TYR A 68 2.03 -5.86 -8.46
CA TYR A 68 1.32 -5.37 -9.64
C TYR A 68 0.25 -4.31 -9.32
N GLY A 69 -0.35 -4.37 -8.14
CA GLY A 69 -1.50 -3.52 -7.78
C GLY A 69 -1.17 -2.03 -7.66
N PHE A 70 -2.00 -1.16 -8.27
CA PHE A 70 -1.85 0.30 -8.24
C PHE A 70 -0.49 0.85 -8.69
N ARG A 71 0.22 0.12 -9.55
CA ARG A 71 1.50 0.55 -10.11
C ARG A 71 1.35 1.07 -11.54
N PRO A 72 2.10 2.09 -11.97
CA PRO A 72 2.06 2.56 -13.34
C PRO A 72 2.37 1.44 -14.34
N LYS A 73 1.55 1.33 -15.41
CA LYS A 73 1.71 0.36 -16.51
C LYS A 73 1.55 -1.12 -16.13
N LEU A 74 1.10 -1.43 -14.91
CA LEU A 74 0.77 -2.79 -14.50
C LEU A 74 -0.73 -2.88 -14.21
N ASN A 75 -1.33 -4.02 -14.55
CA ASN A 75 -2.74 -4.28 -14.31
C ASN A 75 -2.97 -5.70 -13.77
N ALA A 76 -4.22 -6.01 -13.42
CA ALA A 76 -4.59 -7.32 -12.88
C ALA A 76 -4.33 -8.47 -13.87
N HIS A 77 -4.45 -8.24 -15.18
CA HIS A 77 -4.15 -9.27 -16.18
C HIS A 77 -2.65 -9.59 -16.24
N ASP A 78 -1.77 -8.62 -15.99
CA ASP A 78 -0.33 -8.89 -15.91
C ASP A 78 -0.01 -9.80 -14.70
N ALA A 79 -0.66 -9.54 -13.57
CA ALA A 79 -0.55 -10.38 -12.37
C ALA A 79 -1.05 -11.80 -12.65
N LEU A 80 -2.24 -11.94 -13.25
CA LEU A 80 -2.82 -13.24 -13.61
C LEU A 80 -1.94 -13.99 -14.62
N ARG A 81 -1.38 -13.31 -15.61
CA ARG A 81 -0.48 -13.90 -16.60
C ARG A 81 0.77 -14.48 -15.93
N GLU A 82 1.37 -13.72 -15.00
CA GLU A 82 2.52 -14.22 -14.25
C GLU A 82 2.15 -15.40 -13.35
N LEU A 83 1.00 -15.33 -12.69
CA LEU A 83 0.49 -16.44 -11.87
C LEU A 83 0.29 -17.71 -12.71
N SER A 84 -0.35 -17.60 -13.87
CA SER A 84 -0.51 -18.72 -14.82
C SER A 84 0.83 -19.28 -15.29
N ARG A 85 1.81 -18.43 -15.56
CA ARG A 85 3.16 -18.85 -15.95
C ARG A 85 3.84 -19.64 -14.82
N LEU A 86 3.74 -19.16 -13.58
CA LEU A 86 4.33 -19.81 -12.40
C LEU A 86 3.65 -21.15 -12.12
N THR A 87 2.32 -21.22 -12.15
CA THR A 87 1.58 -22.46 -11.88
C THR A 87 1.77 -23.49 -12.98
N TYR A 88 1.93 -23.07 -14.23
CA TYR A 88 2.29 -23.96 -15.34
C TYR A 88 3.69 -24.56 -15.15
N ASN A 89 4.68 -23.74 -14.81
CA ASN A 89 6.05 -24.19 -14.59
C ASN A 89 6.18 -25.07 -13.34
N PHE A 90 5.38 -24.80 -12.31
CA PHE A 90 5.34 -25.54 -11.04
C PHE A 90 4.10 -26.42 -10.95
N ASN A 91 3.73 -27.11 -12.04
CA ASN A 91 2.49 -27.89 -12.15
C ASN A 91 2.33 -29.03 -11.14
N LYS A 92 3.44 -29.56 -10.58
CA LYS A 92 3.46 -30.56 -9.51
C LYS A 92 3.65 -29.96 -8.11
N GLY A 93 3.69 -28.64 -8.05
CA GLY A 93 4.05 -27.86 -6.88
C GLY A 93 2.90 -27.64 -5.91
N ALA A 94 2.92 -26.48 -5.26
CA ALA A 94 1.88 -26.07 -4.33
C ALA A 94 1.67 -24.56 -4.37
N ILE A 95 0.47 -24.14 -3.97
CA ILE A 95 0.09 -22.75 -3.85
C ILE A 95 -0.23 -22.46 -2.39
N ALA A 96 0.13 -21.26 -1.93
CA ALA A 96 -0.36 -20.68 -0.69
C ALA A 96 -0.94 -19.31 -0.98
N GLU A 97 -2.21 -19.12 -0.64
CA GLU A 97 -2.84 -17.82 -0.61
C GLU A 97 -2.73 -17.29 0.82
N ILE A 98 -2.21 -16.08 0.96
CA ILE A 98 -2.19 -15.39 2.25
C ILE A 98 -3.03 -14.15 2.07
N ASP A 99 -4.11 -14.08 2.83
CA ASP A 99 -4.96 -12.90 2.86
C ASP A 99 -4.55 -12.04 4.06
N ILE A 100 -4.09 -10.82 3.78
CA ILE A 100 -3.80 -9.83 4.82
C ILE A 100 -4.95 -8.81 4.88
N THR A 101 -6.19 -9.30 4.86
CA THR A 101 -7.49 -8.61 4.62
C THR A 101 -7.77 -7.34 5.43
N LYS A 102 -6.90 -6.95 6.36
CA LYS A 102 -7.03 -5.77 7.22
C LYS A 102 -5.78 -4.91 7.32
N CYS A 103 -4.69 -5.25 6.63
CA CYS A 103 -3.41 -4.55 6.76
C CYS A 103 -3.56 -3.05 6.56
N PHE A 104 -4.28 -2.64 5.50
CA PHE A 104 -4.42 -1.22 5.20
C PHE A 104 -5.10 -0.42 6.30
N ASN A 105 -6.01 -1.01 7.08
CA ASN A 105 -6.66 -0.31 8.19
C ASN A 105 -5.80 -0.31 9.47
N THR A 106 -4.78 -1.17 9.55
CA THR A 106 -3.95 -1.37 10.76
C THR A 106 -2.48 -0.98 10.59
N ILE A 107 -2.07 -0.45 9.43
CA ILE A 107 -0.71 0.07 9.21
C ILE A 107 -0.40 1.12 10.27
N LYS A 108 0.56 0.85 11.15
CA LYS A 108 1.04 1.85 12.09
C LYS A 108 1.79 2.94 11.33
N HIS A 109 1.38 4.19 11.53
CA HIS A 109 1.99 5.32 10.82
C HIS A 109 3.47 5.47 11.15
N CYS A 110 3.89 5.18 12.39
CA CYS A 110 5.31 5.19 12.75
C CYS A 110 6.15 4.24 11.89
N GLU A 111 5.72 2.98 11.73
CA GLU A 111 6.42 1.98 10.92
C GLU A 111 6.47 2.39 9.43
N LEU A 112 5.35 2.87 8.88
CA LEU A 112 5.29 3.40 7.52
C LEU A 112 6.25 4.59 7.33
N MET A 113 6.30 5.51 8.29
CA MET A 113 7.20 6.66 8.22
C MET A 113 8.67 6.24 8.27
N GLU A 114 9.03 5.21 9.05
CA GLU A 114 10.39 4.68 9.04
C GLU A 114 10.77 4.07 7.68
N PHE A 115 9.85 3.38 7.01
CA PHE A 115 10.08 2.91 5.64
C PHE A 115 10.26 4.04 4.63
N LEU A 116 9.48 5.12 4.75
CA LEU A 116 9.64 6.29 3.89
C LEU A 116 11.00 6.99 4.10
N ARG A 117 11.45 7.09 5.36
CA ARG A 117 12.76 7.69 5.73
C ARG A 117 13.96 6.99 5.11
N LYS A 118 13.85 5.70 4.78
CA LYS A 118 14.93 4.96 4.10
C LYS A 118 15.31 5.54 2.75
N ARG A 119 14.40 6.27 2.10
CA ARG A 119 14.60 6.85 0.74
C ARG A 119 14.41 8.36 0.68
N ILE A 120 13.71 8.95 1.66
CA ILE A 120 13.36 10.37 1.65
C ILE A 120 13.97 11.04 2.88
N SER A 121 14.89 11.97 2.66
CA SER A 121 15.51 12.78 3.71
C SER A 121 14.76 14.09 4.01
N ASP A 122 13.89 14.55 3.10
CA ASP A 122 13.12 15.78 3.26
C ASP A 122 12.08 15.66 4.39
N LYS A 123 12.42 16.20 5.55
CA LYS A 123 11.58 16.23 6.75
C LYS A 123 10.26 17.00 6.54
N LYS A 124 10.24 18.03 5.69
CA LYS A 124 9.03 18.82 5.41
C LYS A 124 8.07 18.00 4.56
N PHE A 125 8.58 17.30 3.55
CA PHE A 125 7.79 16.39 2.74
C PHE A 125 7.22 15.24 3.58
N LEU A 126 8.05 14.59 4.40
CA LEU A 126 7.59 13.52 5.31
C LEU A 126 6.50 14.02 6.28
N ARG A 127 6.64 15.24 6.81
CA ARG A 127 5.60 15.85 7.65
C ARG A 127 4.31 16.11 6.87
N LEU A 128 4.39 16.49 5.60
CA LEU A 128 3.22 16.64 4.74
C LEU A 128 2.52 15.29 4.51
N VAL A 129 3.28 14.23 4.22
CA VAL A 129 2.75 12.87 4.08
C VAL A 129 2.02 12.45 5.35
N MET A 130 2.63 12.65 6.53
CA MET A 130 2.00 12.35 7.81
C MET A 130 0.66 13.08 7.99
N LYS A 131 0.62 14.38 7.70
CA LYS A 131 -0.62 15.19 7.78
C LYS A 131 -1.74 14.67 6.87
N LEU A 132 -1.39 14.11 5.70
CA LEU A 132 -2.39 13.52 4.79
C LEU A 132 -2.91 12.18 5.32
N ILE A 133 -2.04 11.35 5.89
CA ILE A 133 -2.41 10.04 6.44
C ILE A 133 -3.26 10.19 7.72
N GLU A 134 -2.90 11.15 8.57
CA GLU A 134 -3.60 11.49 9.82
C GLU A 134 -4.85 12.35 9.61
N ALA A 135 -5.13 12.76 8.37
CA ALA A 135 -6.20 13.70 8.04
C ALA A 135 -7.51 13.32 8.76
N PRO A 136 -8.20 14.24 9.44
CA PRO A 136 -9.42 13.89 10.17
C PRO A 136 -10.57 13.49 9.22
N ILE A 137 -11.58 12.79 9.75
CA ILE A 137 -12.87 12.52 9.08
C ILE A 137 -14.00 13.10 9.91
N ILE A 138 -15.11 13.34 9.23
CA ILE A 138 -16.41 13.56 9.85
C ILE A 138 -17.15 12.22 9.84
N GLU A 139 -17.38 11.66 11.03
CA GLU A 139 -18.18 10.46 11.25
C GLU A 139 -19.25 10.75 12.30
N ASN A 140 -20.52 10.48 11.98
CA ASN A 140 -21.67 10.74 12.86
C ASN A 140 -21.66 12.15 13.49
N SER A 141 -21.36 13.17 12.69
CA SER A 141 -21.23 14.58 13.12
C SER A 141 -20.08 14.88 14.09
N THR A 142 -19.17 13.93 14.30
CA THR A 142 -17.96 14.10 15.12
C THR A 142 -16.71 14.09 14.25
N ILE A 143 -15.66 14.80 14.70
CA ILE A 143 -14.36 14.81 14.02
C ILE A 143 -13.47 13.74 14.65
N VAL A 144 -13.02 12.77 13.84
CA VAL A 144 -12.15 11.68 14.27
C VAL A 144 -10.83 11.71 13.51
N THR A 145 -9.73 11.82 14.24
CA THR A 145 -8.37 11.77 13.66
C THR A 145 -7.99 10.34 13.30
N ASN A 146 -7.30 10.16 12.18
CA ASN A 146 -6.80 8.83 11.79
C ASN A 146 -5.58 8.48 12.63
N LYS A 147 -5.64 7.41 13.44
CA LYS A 147 -4.51 6.99 14.27
C LYS A 147 -3.68 5.86 13.65
N GLU A 148 -4.28 5.10 12.74
CA GLU A 148 -3.64 4.00 12.04
C GLU A 148 -4.28 3.79 10.66
N GLY A 149 -3.59 3.03 9.83
CA GLY A 149 -4.03 2.65 8.51
C GLY A 149 -3.96 3.76 7.46
N CYS A 150 -4.12 3.34 6.21
CA CYS A 150 -4.33 4.17 5.04
C CYS A 150 -5.83 4.13 4.69
N ARG A 151 -6.47 5.29 4.64
CA ARG A 151 -7.92 5.35 4.42
C ARG A 151 -8.29 5.03 2.98
N GLN A 152 -9.32 4.22 2.83
CA GLN A 152 -9.84 3.85 1.51
C GLN A 152 -10.48 5.07 0.83
N GLY A 153 -10.12 5.31 -0.44
CA GLY A 153 -10.61 6.47 -1.21
C GLY A 153 -9.67 7.69 -1.22
N SER A 154 -8.65 7.72 -0.36
CA SER A 154 -7.57 8.72 -0.48
C SER A 154 -6.64 8.37 -1.66
N ILE A 155 -6.21 9.39 -2.41
CA ILE A 155 -5.39 9.22 -3.62
C ILE A 155 -3.96 8.76 -3.28
N VAL A 156 -3.47 9.09 -2.08
CA VAL A 156 -2.11 8.73 -1.64
C VAL A 156 -2.04 7.34 -1.00
N SER A 157 -3.15 6.82 -0.50
CA SER A 157 -3.21 5.52 0.19
C SER A 157 -2.60 4.36 -0.60
N PRO A 158 -2.88 4.16 -1.91
CA PRO A 158 -2.36 3.01 -2.66
C PRO A 158 -0.83 2.92 -2.73
N ILE A 159 -0.15 4.06 -2.92
CA ILE A 159 1.32 4.06 -2.97
C ILE A 159 1.92 3.81 -1.60
N LEU A 160 1.33 4.36 -0.53
CA LEU A 160 1.79 4.14 0.85
C LEU A 160 1.61 2.68 1.28
N ALA A 161 0.47 2.09 0.93
CA ALA A 161 0.18 0.67 1.05
C ALA A 161 1.26 -0.18 0.38
N ASN A 162 1.60 0.11 -0.88
CA ASN A 162 2.65 -0.61 -1.60
C ASN A 162 4.03 -0.42 -0.98
N VAL A 163 4.38 0.76 -0.47
CA VAL A 163 5.63 0.97 0.27
C VAL A 163 5.71 0.06 1.49
N PHE A 164 4.64 0.03 2.30
CA PHE A 164 4.60 -0.82 3.49
C PHE A 164 4.75 -2.30 3.13
N LEU A 165 3.93 -2.79 2.18
CA LEU A 165 3.95 -4.20 1.77
C LEU A 165 5.25 -4.60 1.07
N HIS A 166 5.92 -3.67 0.39
CA HIS A 166 7.23 -3.94 -0.20
C HIS A 166 8.28 -4.30 0.86
N TYR A 167 8.30 -3.58 1.99
CA TYR A 167 9.27 -3.86 3.04
C TYR A 167 8.87 -5.03 3.93
N VAL A 168 7.59 -5.16 4.25
CA VAL A 168 7.09 -6.19 5.17
C VAL A 168 6.96 -7.55 4.49
N ILE A 169 6.51 -7.59 3.23
CA ILE A 169 6.22 -8.83 2.51
C ILE A 169 7.23 -9.06 1.40
N ASP A 170 7.33 -8.16 0.41
CA ASP A 170 8.09 -8.47 -0.81
C ASP A 170 9.58 -8.69 -0.51
N SER A 171 10.17 -7.81 0.31
CA SER A 171 11.57 -7.88 0.71
C SER A 171 11.84 -9.07 1.63
N TRP A 172 10.92 -9.36 2.56
CA TRP A 172 11.01 -10.52 3.43
C TRP A 172 10.96 -11.83 2.62
N PHE A 173 10.00 -11.95 1.69
CA PHE A 173 9.87 -13.12 0.84
C PHE A 173 11.10 -13.32 -0.05
N ALA A 174 11.59 -12.25 -0.67
CA ALA A 174 12.81 -12.30 -1.47
C ALA A 174 14.02 -12.81 -0.66
N LYS A 175 14.12 -12.42 0.62
CA LYS A 175 15.17 -12.88 1.52
C LYS A 175 15.02 -14.37 1.84
N ILE A 176 13.87 -14.79 2.40
CA ILE A 176 13.69 -16.18 2.81
C ILE A 176 13.71 -17.16 1.63
N SER A 177 13.24 -16.73 0.46
CA SER A 177 13.28 -17.57 -0.73
C SER A 177 14.71 -17.84 -1.19
N LYS A 178 15.64 -16.93 -0.91
CA LYS A 178 17.05 -17.09 -1.27
C LYS A 178 17.83 -17.84 -0.20
N GLU A 179 17.55 -17.55 1.07
CA GLU A 179 18.37 -18.01 2.20
C GLU A 179 17.86 -19.29 2.86
N ASN A 180 16.55 -19.58 2.80
CA ASN A 180 15.93 -20.62 3.62
C ASN A 180 15.14 -21.66 2.83
N LEU A 181 14.67 -21.33 1.62
CA LEU A 181 13.86 -22.23 0.81
C LEU A 181 14.72 -22.91 -0.26
N ILE A 182 14.72 -24.24 -0.27
CA ILE A 182 15.46 -25.04 -1.27
C ILE A 182 14.52 -25.38 -2.42
N GLY A 183 14.77 -24.77 -3.58
CA GLY A 183 14.01 -24.97 -4.82
C GLY A 183 13.41 -23.67 -5.35
N GLN A 184 12.67 -23.75 -6.45
CA GLN A 184 12.12 -22.55 -7.08
C GLN A 184 10.81 -22.13 -6.41
N THR A 185 10.66 -20.81 -6.25
CA THR A 185 9.45 -20.19 -5.71
C THR A 185 9.08 -18.97 -6.55
N GLY A 186 7.83 -18.55 -6.45
CA GLY A 186 7.32 -17.33 -7.04
C GLY A 186 6.28 -16.69 -6.14
N MET A 187 6.05 -15.40 -6.34
CA MET A 187 5.00 -14.64 -5.66
C MET A 187 4.37 -13.67 -6.67
N VAL A 188 3.05 -13.55 -6.59
CA VAL A 188 2.28 -12.52 -7.26
C VAL A 188 1.46 -11.81 -6.21
N ARG A 189 1.57 -10.48 -6.15
CA ARG A 189 0.84 -9.62 -5.22
C ARG A 189 0.10 -8.52 -5.96
N TYR A 190 -1.20 -8.43 -5.71
CA TYR A 190 -2.06 -7.33 -6.14
C TYR A 190 -2.63 -6.65 -4.91
N CYS A 191 -1.96 -5.61 -4.43
CA CYS A 191 -2.30 -4.95 -3.16
C CYS A 191 -2.18 -5.92 -1.98
N ASP A 192 -3.28 -6.20 -1.29
CA ASP A 192 -3.44 -7.14 -0.17
C ASP A 192 -3.58 -8.60 -0.63
N ASP A 193 -4.07 -8.84 -1.84
CA ASP A 193 -4.16 -10.19 -2.40
C ASP A 193 -2.77 -10.68 -2.81
N MET A 194 -2.31 -11.78 -2.21
CA MET A 194 -1.02 -12.38 -2.53
C MET A 194 -1.07 -13.90 -2.63
N VAL A 195 -0.45 -14.39 -3.70
CA VAL A 195 -0.36 -15.82 -4.01
C VAL A 195 1.10 -16.19 -4.13
N PHE A 196 1.51 -17.16 -3.31
CA PHE A 196 2.83 -17.77 -3.34
C PHE A 196 2.76 -19.11 -4.06
N VAL A 197 3.69 -19.35 -4.97
CA VAL A 197 3.77 -20.56 -5.78
C VAL A 197 5.11 -21.23 -5.51
N PHE A 198 5.08 -22.54 -5.28
CA PHE A 198 6.25 -23.32 -4.92
C PHE A 198 6.41 -24.49 -5.88
N GLU A 199 7.64 -24.76 -6.34
CA GLU A 199 7.95 -25.91 -7.19
C GLU A 199 7.56 -27.26 -6.54
N ARG A 200 7.61 -27.34 -5.21
CA ARG A 200 7.34 -28.59 -4.46
C ARG A 200 6.53 -28.33 -3.20
N LYS A 201 5.67 -29.30 -2.84
CA LYS A 201 4.83 -29.26 -1.64
C LYS A 201 5.62 -29.10 -0.33
N GLN A 202 6.83 -29.64 -0.26
CA GLN A 202 7.71 -29.55 0.92
C GLN A 202 8.17 -28.11 1.17
N ILE A 203 8.45 -27.33 0.11
CA ILE A 203 8.87 -25.94 0.22
C ILE A 203 7.76 -25.11 0.86
N ARG A 204 6.49 -25.34 0.45
CA ARG A 204 5.34 -24.69 1.07
C ARG A 204 5.26 -24.96 2.58
N LYS A 205 5.51 -26.20 3.02
CA LYS A 205 5.53 -26.54 4.46
C LYS A 205 6.62 -25.76 5.20
N GLY A 206 7.81 -25.66 4.61
CA GLY A 206 8.91 -24.83 5.13
C GLY A 206 8.51 -23.36 5.25
N PHE A 207 7.94 -22.79 4.18
CA PHE A 207 7.44 -21.42 4.14
C PHE A 207 6.39 -21.14 5.23
N MET A 208 5.38 -22.02 5.38
CA MET A 208 4.34 -21.84 6.40
C MET A 208 4.91 -21.82 7.83
N MET A 209 6.00 -22.53 8.10
CA MET A 209 6.66 -22.46 9.41
C MET A 209 7.30 -21.08 9.67
N PHE A 210 7.74 -20.36 8.64
CA PHE A 210 8.24 -18.99 8.79
C PHE A 210 7.09 -17.99 8.98
N CYS A 211 5.96 -18.18 8.30
CA CYS A 211 4.77 -17.33 8.47
C CYS A 211 4.19 -17.41 9.88
N LEU A 212 4.26 -18.57 10.54
CA LEU A 212 3.67 -18.78 11.88
C LEU A 212 4.59 -18.37 13.03
N LYS A 213 5.86 -18.03 12.76
CA LYS A 213 6.87 -17.68 13.77
C LYS A 213 7.20 -16.18 13.84
N GLY A 214 6.66 -15.37 12.93
CA GLY A 214 6.79 -13.90 12.91
C GLY A 214 5.51 -13.23 13.33
#